data_AF-A0AAV6QK10-F1
#
_entry.id   AF-A0AAV6QK10-F1
#
_cell.length_a   1.000
_cell.length_b   1.000
_cell.length_c   1.000
_cell.angle_alpha   90.00
_cell.angle_beta   90.00
_cell.angle_gamma   90.00
#
_symmetry.space_group_name_H-M   'P 1'
#
loop_
_entity.id
_entity.type
_entity.pdbx_description
1 polymer ?
#
loop_
_entity_poly.entity_id
_entity_poly.type
_entity_poly.pdbx_seq_one_letter_code
_entity_poly.pdbx_strand_id
1 'polypeptide(L)'
;MRLYHCTQMSQKVGHRNKKGSSKYNTGHLCVSERHHCWMVQHHQVMESHQQQQQQEDDDRLDLIKPRKLPNPVLASHQHRNLHRELLFCHRRGLLPRRKPELQCVLEHKQREQHKQRELALRPISDLEAKLRSRRQRIQVCEIDEKKRNESLRNIPEFIHVRGSLKHVQTSSS
;
A
#
# COMPACT_ATOMS: atom_id res chain seq x y z
N MET A 1 -19.06 -15.18 -53.16
CA MET A 1 -19.39 -16.61 -53.28
C MET A 1 -18.84 -17.33 -52.07
N ARG A 2 -19.72 -18.05 -51.34
CA ARG A 2 -19.36 -18.91 -50.22
C ARG A 2 -18.83 -20.23 -50.78
N LEU A 3 -17.72 -20.73 -50.24
CA LEU A 3 -17.37 -22.14 -50.31
C LEU A 3 -16.99 -22.60 -48.91
N TYR A 4 -17.94 -23.30 -48.29
CA TYR A 4 -17.72 -24.18 -47.14
C TYR A 4 -17.46 -25.59 -47.69
N HIS A 5 -16.46 -26.28 -47.16
CA HIS A 5 -16.36 -27.73 -46.94
C HIS A 5 -14.99 -28.00 -46.30
N CYS A 6 -14.73 -29.02 -45.48
CA CYS A 6 -15.51 -29.86 -44.58
C CYS A 6 -14.43 -30.65 -43.80
N THR A 7 -14.56 -30.64 -42.47
CA THR A 7 -14.19 -31.68 -41.48
C THR A 7 -13.16 -32.75 -41.84
N GLN A 8 -12.06 -32.81 -41.07
CA GLN A 8 -11.45 -34.07 -40.68
C GLN A 8 -11.42 -34.20 -39.15
N MET A 9 -12.10 -35.24 -38.67
CA MET A 9 -12.09 -35.72 -37.30
C MET A 9 -10.76 -36.44 -37.05
N SER A 10 -10.02 -36.03 -36.01
CA SER A 10 -8.89 -36.82 -35.50
C SER A 10 -9.06 -36.99 -34.00
N GLN A 11 -9.52 -38.18 -33.63
CA GLN A 11 -9.52 -38.67 -32.25
C GLN A 11 -8.08 -39.00 -31.85
N LYS A 12 -7.58 -38.42 -30.75
CA LYS A 12 -6.43 -39.00 -30.02
C LYS A 12 -6.45 -38.59 -28.55
N VAL A 13 -6.89 -39.56 -27.75
CA VAL A 13 -6.43 -39.99 -26.42
C VAL A 13 -5.68 -38.96 -25.56
N GLY A 14 -6.25 -38.72 -24.38
CA GLY A 14 -5.70 -37.82 -23.37
C GLY A 14 -4.44 -38.36 -22.70
N HIS A 15 -3.49 -37.45 -22.49
CA HIS A 15 -2.45 -37.58 -21.49
C HIS A 15 -2.56 -36.41 -20.51
N ARG A 16 -2.92 -36.73 -19.25
CA ARG A 16 -2.95 -35.76 -18.14
C ARG A 16 -1.51 -35.48 -17.72
N ASN A 17 -0.96 -34.36 -18.15
CA ASN A 17 0.33 -33.88 -17.66
C ASN A 17 0.16 -33.30 -16.23
N LYS A 18 0.61 -34.08 -15.24
CA LYS A 18 0.81 -33.62 -13.86
C LYS A 18 1.91 -32.55 -13.87
N LYS A 19 1.52 -31.27 -13.81
CA LYS A 19 2.45 -30.18 -13.50
C LYS A 19 2.85 -30.32 -12.04
N GLY A 20 4.10 -30.73 -11.81
CA GLY A 20 4.76 -30.64 -10.51
C GLY A 20 4.88 -29.18 -10.11
N SER A 21 3.99 -28.73 -9.24
CA SER A 21 4.14 -27.47 -8.53
C SER A 21 5.23 -27.63 -7.47
N SER A 22 6.43 -27.16 -7.82
CA SER A 22 7.51 -26.87 -6.88
C SER A 22 6.97 -25.94 -5.80
N LYS A 23 6.65 -26.52 -4.64
CA LYS A 23 6.28 -25.79 -3.43
C LYS A 23 7.56 -25.18 -2.87
N TYR A 24 7.85 -23.93 -3.20
CA TYR A 24 8.68 -23.11 -2.32
C TYR A 24 7.94 -23.06 -0.99
N ASN A 25 8.49 -23.78 -0.02
CA ASN A 25 8.01 -23.82 1.35
C ASN A 25 8.42 -22.48 1.98
N THR A 26 7.69 -21.42 1.66
CA THR A 26 7.85 -20.13 2.31
C THR A 26 7.31 -20.30 3.72
N GLY A 27 8.23 -20.48 4.68
CA GLY A 27 7.94 -20.57 6.11
C GLY A 27 7.26 -19.31 6.61
N HIS A 28 5.96 -19.20 6.38
CA HIS A 28 5.06 -18.33 7.11
C HIS A 28 4.76 -19.04 8.43
N LEU A 29 5.77 -19.18 9.29
CA LEU A 29 5.49 -19.46 10.69
C LEU A 29 4.76 -18.23 11.21
N CYS A 30 3.45 -18.37 11.34
CA CYS A 30 2.55 -17.28 11.67
C CYS A 30 2.99 -16.74 13.02
N VAL A 31 3.42 -15.47 13.09
CA VAL A 31 3.81 -14.82 14.37
C VAL A 31 2.71 -14.98 15.43
N SER A 32 1.46 -15.09 14.99
CA SER A 32 0.30 -15.46 15.83
C SER A 32 0.47 -16.76 16.61
N GLU A 33 1.01 -17.81 16.00
CA GLU A 33 1.14 -19.16 16.58
C GLU A 33 2.05 -19.20 17.81
N ARG A 34 3.08 -18.35 17.83
CA ARG A 34 3.97 -18.22 18.99
C ARG A 34 3.22 -17.64 20.19
N HIS A 35 2.44 -16.57 20.01
CA HIS A 35 1.63 -15.99 21.10
C HIS A 35 0.50 -16.91 21.58
N HIS A 36 0.00 -17.80 20.72
CA HIS A 36 -1.10 -18.74 21.05
C HIS A 36 -0.68 -19.81 22.05
N CYS A 37 0.55 -20.32 21.99
CA CYS A 37 1.05 -21.32 22.94
C CYS A 37 1.15 -20.75 24.37
N TRP A 38 1.64 -19.51 24.51
CA TRP A 38 1.79 -18.84 25.81
C TRP A 38 0.44 -18.54 26.48
N MET A 39 -0.58 -18.13 25.71
CA MET A 39 -1.88 -17.75 26.28
C MET A 39 -2.68 -18.97 26.79
N VAL A 40 -2.59 -20.12 26.11
CA VAL A 40 -3.31 -21.35 26.51
C VAL A 40 -2.67 -21.99 27.74
N GLN A 41 -1.34 -22.05 27.80
CA GLN A 41 -0.62 -22.60 28.96
C GLN A 41 -0.84 -21.75 30.22
N HIS A 42 -0.73 -20.42 30.12
CA HIS A 42 -0.89 -19.53 31.27
C HIS A 42 -2.29 -19.60 31.89
N HIS A 43 -3.35 -19.71 31.08
CA HIS A 43 -4.72 -19.82 31.59
C HIS A 43 -4.95 -21.13 32.37
N GLN A 44 -4.48 -22.26 31.84
CA GLN A 44 -4.62 -23.56 32.49
C GLN A 44 -3.86 -23.64 33.83
N VAL A 45 -2.70 -22.97 33.90
CA VAL A 45 -1.90 -22.84 35.12
C VAL A 45 -2.58 -21.93 36.16
N MET A 46 -3.21 -20.82 35.74
CA MET A 46 -3.93 -19.93 36.65
C MET A 46 -5.18 -20.60 37.26
N GLU A 47 -5.90 -21.42 36.48
CA GLU A 47 -7.08 -22.15 36.97
C GLU A 47 -6.70 -23.19 38.05
N SER A 48 -5.59 -23.91 37.88
CA SER A 48 -5.15 -24.96 38.80
C SER A 48 -4.53 -24.41 40.10
N HIS A 49 -3.68 -23.38 40.03
CA HIS A 49 -3.07 -22.78 41.21
C HIS A 49 -4.10 -22.11 42.14
N GLN A 50 -5.19 -21.59 41.59
CA GLN A 50 -6.23 -20.92 42.37
C GLN A 50 -7.22 -21.93 43.01
N GLN A 51 -7.44 -23.10 42.40
CA GLN A 51 -8.22 -24.18 43.01
C GLN A 51 -7.51 -24.80 44.23
N GLN A 52 -6.19 -24.99 44.16
CA GLN A 52 -5.41 -25.49 45.30
C GLN A 52 -5.44 -24.51 46.49
N GLN A 53 -5.34 -23.20 46.26
CA GLN A 53 -5.39 -22.22 47.35
C GLN A 53 -6.75 -22.14 48.05
N GLN A 54 -7.86 -22.46 47.38
CA GLN A 54 -9.18 -22.48 48.02
C GLN A 54 -9.41 -23.69 48.93
N GLN A 55 -8.65 -24.78 48.73
CA GLN A 55 -8.75 -26.01 49.53
C GLN A 55 -7.90 -25.96 50.81
N GLU A 56 -6.85 -25.14 50.84
CA GLU A 56 -5.95 -25.02 52.02
C GLU A 56 -6.38 -23.94 53.03
N ASP A 57 -7.38 -23.11 52.70
CA ASP A 57 -7.80 -21.97 53.53
C ASP A 57 -8.89 -22.33 54.59
N ASP A 58 -9.40 -23.56 54.62
CA ASP A 58 -10.45 -24.01 55.57
C ASP A 58 -9.90 -24.44 56.95
N ASP A 59 -8.60 -24.78 57.04
CA ASP A 59 -7.99 -25.35 58.25
C ASP A 59 -7.22 -24.35 59.15
N ARG A 60 -7.38 -23.03 58.97
CA ARG A 60 -6.69 -22.02 59.81
C ARG A 60 -7.56 -20.80 60.14
N LEU A 61 -8.54 -21.03 61.01
CA LEU A 61 -9.49 -20.04 61.54
C LEU A 61 -8.90 -19.20 62.70
N ASP A 62 -7.89 -18.35 62.48
CA ASP A 62 -7.50 -17.36 63.52
C ASP A 62 -6.75 -16.09 63.06
N LEU A 63 -6.71 -15.76 61.75
CA LEU A 63 -6.12 -14.50 61.27
C LEU A 63 -7.12 -13.72 60.39
N ILE A 64 -7.31 -12.42 60.66
CA ILE A 64 -8.05 -11.50 59.77
C ILE A 64 -7.22 -11.30 58.48
N LYS A 65 -7.48 -12.13 57.47
CA LYS A 65 -6.87 -12.00 56.14
C LYS A 65 -7.64 -10.95 55.32
N PRO A 66 -6.95 -10.11 54.52
CA PRO A 66 -7.64 -9.23 53.57
C PRO A 66 -8.48 -10.07 52.60
N ARG A 67 -9.76 -9.73 52.47
CA ARG A 67 -10.71 -10.46 51.62
C ARG A 67 -10.29 -10.32 50.16
N LYS A 68 -9.79 -11.41 49.56
CA LYS A 68 -9.51 -11.47 48.12
C LYS A 68 -10.82 -11.30 47.36
N LEU A 69 -10.88 -10.33 46.44
CA LEU A 69 -12.04 -10.17 45.57
C LEU A 69 -12.17 -11.40 44.65
N PRO A 70 -13.38 -11.97 44.48
CA PRO A 70 -13.57 -13.13 43.63
C PRO A 70 -13.27 -12.76 42.18
N ASN A 71 -12.40 -13.55 41.53
CA ASN A 71 -12.08 -13.37 40.12
C ASN A 71 -13.36 -13.59 39.28
N PRO A 72 -13.86 -12.58 38.55
CA PRO A 72 -15.16 -12.66 37.86
C PRO A 72 -15.22 -13.77 36.81
N VAL A 73 -14.08 -14.16 36.23
CA VAL A 73 -13.99 -15.27 35.26
C VAL A 73 -14.19 -16.63 35.94
N LEU A 74 -13.79 -16.76 37.20
CA LEU A 74 -13.93 -17.98 38.00
C LEU A 74 -15.20 -17.98 38.86
N ALA A 75 -15.76 -16.80 39.15
CA ALA A 75 -16.94 -16.62 39.99
C ALA A 75 -18.23 -17.14 39.33
N SER A 76 -18.28 -17.24 38.01
CA SER A 76 -19.46 -17.67 37.27
C SER A 76 -19.10 -18.56 36.09
N HIS A 77 -19.77 -19.70 35.99
CA HIS A 77 -19.64 -20.62 34.87
C HIS A 77 -19.91 -19.93 33.52
N GLN A 78 -20.89 -19.03 33.49
CA GLN A 78 -21.26 -18.27 32.29
C GLN A 78 -20.12 -17.35 31.83
N HIS A 79 -19.40 -16.72 32.75
CA HIS A 79 -18.24 -15.88 32.43
C HIS A 79 -17.07 -16.71 31.88
N ARG A 80 -16.84 -17.90 32.44
CA ARG A 80 -15.84 -18.84 31.92
C ARG A 80 -16.16 -19.30 30.50
N ASN A 81 -17.42 -19.60 30.21
CA ASN A 81 -17.85 -20.01 28.86
C ASN A 81 -17.72 -18.87 27.86
N LEU A 82 -18.15 -17.66 28.22
CA LEU A 82 -17.95 -16.47 27.40
C LEU A 82 -16.45 -16.21 27.11
N HIS A 83 -15.58 -16.37 28.10
CA HIS A 83 -14.13 -16.23 27.90
C HIS A 83 -13.59 -17.23 26.86
N ARG A 84 -14.01 -18.50 26.96
CA ARG A 84 -13.65 -19.56 26.00
C ARG A 84 -14.14 -19.25 24.59
N GLU A 85 -15.38 -18.76 24.46
CA GLU A 85 -15.98 -18.36 23.19
C GLU A 85 -15.27 -17.16 22.56
N LEU A 86 -14.98 -16.11 23.33
CA LEU A 86 -14.25 -14.94 22.84
C LEU A 86 -12.86 -15.32 22.32
N LEU A 87 -12.13 -16.16 23.08
CA LEU A 87 -10.84 -16.69 22.63
C LEU A 87 -10.98 -17.53 21.36
N PHE A 88 -12.01 -18.38 21.27
CA PHE A 88 -12.28 -19.19 20.08
C PHE A 88 -12.56 -18.32 18.85
N CYS A 89 -13.44 -17.34 18.96
CA CYS A 89 -13.79 -16.45 17.87
C CYS A 89 -12.60 -15.55 17.47
N HIS A 90 -11.76 -15.14 18.43
CA HIS A 90 -10.51 -14.42 18.15
C HIS A 90 -9.48 -15.30 17.40
N ARG A 91 -9.33 -16.57 17.78
CA ARG A 91 -8.47 -17.54 17.06
C ARG A 91 -8.95 -17.76 15.62
N ARG A 92 -10.27 -17.82 15.41
CA ARG A 92 -10.86 -18.00 14.08
C ARG A 92 -10.93 -16.72 13.24
N GLY A 93 -10.49 -15.59 13.78
CA GLY A 93 -10.56 -14.29 13.08
C GLY A 93 -11.99 -13.82 12.82
N LEU A 94 -12.97 -14.34 13.57
CA LEU A 94 -14.39 -13.98 13.45
C LEU A 94 -14.70 -12.64 14.14
N LEU A 95 -13.89 -12.26 15.14
CA LEU A 95 -13.97 -10.92 15.71
C LEU A 95 -13.29 -9.93 14.78
N PRO A 96 -13.83 -8.71 14.63
CA PRO A 96 -13.12 -7.61 14.01
C PRO A 96 -11.80 -7.41 14.75
N ARG A 97 -10.70 -7.94 14.22
CA ARG A 97 -9.38 -7.51 14.65
C ARG A 97 -9.30 -6.04 14.23
N ARG A 98 -9.49 -5.13 15.18
CA ARG A 98 -8.90 -3.80 15.05
C ARG A 98 -7.42 -4.08 14.86
N LYS A 99 -6.96 -4.00 13.61
CA LYS A 99 -5.53 -4.10 13.32
C LYS A 99 -4.86 -3.05 14.20
N PRO A 100 -3.80 -3.40 14.95
CA PRO A 100 -3.10 -2.40 15.72
C PRO A 100 -2.68 -1.28 14.76
N GLU A 101 -2.73 -0.04 15.20
CA GLU A 101 -2.48 1.14 14.36
C GLU A 101 -1.18 1.00 13.55
N LEU A 102 -0.14 0.44 14.18
CA LEU A 102 1.13 0.12 13.54
C LEU A 102 0.98 -0.79 12.31
N GLN A 103 0.16 -1.83 12.37
CA GLN A 103 -0.07 -2.72 11.23
C GLN A 103 -0.78 -1.99 10.08
N CYS A 104 -1.77 -1.15 10.40
CA CYS A 104 -2.43 -0.31 9.38
C CYS A 104 -1.43 0.63 8.70
N VAL A 105 -0.57 1.28 9.48
CA VAL A 105 0.47 2.19 8.96
C VAL A 105 1.47 1.44 8.08
N LEU A 106 1.94 0.26 8.50
CA LEU A 106 2.87 -0.56 7.72
C LEU A 106 2.26 -1.04 6.40
N GLU A 107 1.02 -1.53 6.43
CA GLU A 107 0.29 -1.93 5.21
C GLU A 107 0.07 -0.75 4.27
N HIS A 108 -0.28 0.42 4.82
CA HIS A 108 -0.42 1.65 4.04
C HIS A 108 0.90 2.06 3.38
N LYS A 109 2.01 2.09 4.15
CA LYS A 109 3.35 2.39 3.60
C LYS A 109 3.76 1.41 2.50
N GLN A 110 3.47 0.12 2.66
CA GLN A 110 3.78 -0.89 1.65
C GLN A 110 3.01 -0.64 0.35
N ARG A 111 1.70 -0.31 0.43
CA ARG A 111 0.87 0.02 -0.74
C ARG A 111 1.37 1.27 -1.45
N GLU A 112 1.70 2.33 -0.69
CA GLU A 112 2.21 3.57 -1.27
C GLU A 112 3.57 3.36 -1.95
N GLN A 113 4.46 2.58 -1.33
CA GLN A 113 5.75 2.25 -1.94
C GLN A 113 5.56 1.46 -3.25
N HIS A 114 4.64 0.49 -3.29
CA HIS A 114 4.34 -0.26 -4.51
C HIS A 114 3.79 0.66 -5.60
N LYS A 115 2.84 1.52 -5.27
CA LYS A 115 2.25 2.51 -6.19
C LYS A 115 3.31 3.45 -6.75
N GLN A 116 4.23 3.95 -5.91
CA GLN A 116 5.34 4.79 -6.36
C GLN A 116 6.29 4.06 -7.30
N ARG A 117 6.62 2.79 -7.02
CA ARG A 117 7.44 1.97 -7.92
C ARG A 117 6.75 1.76 -9.26
N GLU A 118 5.47 1.46 -9.26
CA GLU A 118 4.70 1.32 -10.52
C GLU A 118 4.65 2.62 -11.30
N LEU A 119 4.45 3.77 -10.65
CA LEU A 119 4.48 5.08 -11.30
C LEU A 119 5.86 5.43 -11.86
N ALA A 120 6.94 5.06 -11.16
CA ALA A 120 8.31 5.29 -11.62
C ALA A 120 8.69 4.40 -12.82
N LEU A 121 8.11 3.21 -12.92
CA LEU A 121 8.28 2.31 -14.06
C LEU A 121 7.38 2.66 -15.25
N ARG A 122 6.38 3.52 -15.06
CA ARG A 122 5.48 3.91 -16.15
C ARG A 122 6.22 4.80 -17.15
N PRO A 123 6.12 4.49 -18.45
CA PRO A 123 6.60 5.41 -19.47
C PRO A 123 5.82 6.72 -19.40
N ILE A 124 6.46 7.80 -19.85
CA ILE A 124 5.86 9.13 -19.97
C ILE A 124 4.56 9.00 -20.75
N SER A 125 3.46 9.53 -20.20
CA SER A 125 2.16 9.50 -20.89
C SER A 125 2.20 10.31 -22.19
N ASP A 126 1.46 9.89 -23.21
CA ASP A 126 1.31 10.64 -24.47
C ASP A 126 0.94 12.11 -24.25
N LEU A 127 0.07 12.38 -23.26
CA LEU A 127 -0.30 13.74 -22.88
C LEU A 127 0.90 14.50 -22.31
N GLU A 128 1.69 13.87 -21.44
CA GLU A 128 2.88 14.48 -20.85
C GLU A 128 3.95 14.75 -21.92
N ALA A 129 4.16 13.83 -22.86
CA ALA A 129 5.05 14.02 -23.99
C ALA A 129 4.63 15.21 -24.87
N LYS A 130 3.32 15.35 -25.16
CA LYS A 130 2.77 16.51 -25.88
C LYS A 130 2.96 17.82 -25.12
N LEU A 131 2.75 17.82 -23.80
CA LEU A 131 2.98 19.00 -22.96
C LEU A 131 4.46 19.42 -22.95
N ARG A 132 5.39 18.46 -22.80
CA ARG A 132 6.84 18.72 -22.90
C ARG A 132 7.22 19.31 -24.26
N SER A 133 6.71 18.73 -25.34
CA SER A 133 6.94 19.22 -26.70
C SER A 133 6.41 20.65 -26.89
N ARG A 134 5.21 20.95 -26.38
CA ARG A 134 4.64 22.30 -26.42
C ARG A 134 5.50 23.29 -25.65
N ARG A 135 5.96 22.92 -24.45
CA ARG A 135 6.86 23.76 -23.63
C ARG A 135 8.16 24.07 -24.36
N GLN A 136 8.78 23.06 -24.99
CA GLN A 136 10.01 23.25 -25.75
C GLN A 136 9.81 24.21 -26.93
N ARG A 137 8.71 24.08 -27.66
CA ARG A 137 8.37 25.02 -28.76
C ARG A 137 8.22 26.45 -28.28
N ILE A 138 7.52 26.66 -27.16
CA ILE A 138 7.35 27.98 -26.56
C ILE A 138 8.71 28.57 -26.18
N GLN A 139 9.58 27.81 -25.51
CA GLN A 139 10.91 28.27 -25.13
C GLN A 139 11.77 28.67 -26.32
N VAL A 140 11.71 27.92 -27.43
CA VAL A 140 12.43 28.29 -28.67
C VAL A 140 11.90 29.60 -29.22
N CYS A 141 10.57 29.76 -29.31
CA CYS A 141 9.97 31.02 -29.77
C CYS A 141 10.38 32.21 -28.89
N GLU A 142 10.35 32.06 -27.56
CA GLU A 142 10.76 33.12 -26.62
C GLU A 142 12.23 33.53 -26.80
N ILE A 143 13.12 32.56 -27.06
CA ILE A 143 14.54 32.81 -27.32
C ILE A 143 14.71 33.55 -28.65
N ASP A 144 14.00 33.12 -29.69
CA ASP A 144 14.09 33.73 -31.02
C ASP A 144 13.52 35.15 -31.05
N GLU A 145 12.45 35.41 -30.30
CA GLU A 145 11.91 36.77 -30.09
C GLU A 145 12.92 37.66 -29.37
N LYS A 146 13.57 37.16 -28.31
CA LYS A 146 14.63 37.91 -27.61
C LYS A 146 15.78 38.25 -28.55
N LYS A 147 16.26 37.27 -29.35
CA LYS A 147 17.32 37.49 -30.35
C LYS A 147 16.91 38.50 -31.43
N ARG A 148 15.65 38.44 -31.91
CA ARG A 148 15.14 39.43 -32.86
C ARG A 148 15.13 40.83 -32.25
N ASN A 149 14.60 40.96 -31.03
CA ASN A 149 14.55 42.25 -30.32
C ASN A 149 15.96 42.81 -30.05
N GLU A 150 16.91 41.96 -29.65
CA GLU A 150 18.31 42.35 -29.49
C GLU A 150 18.93 42.77 -30.82
N SER A 151 18.68 42.02 -31.89
CA SER A 151 19.15 42.36 -33.24
C SER A 151 18.61 43.72 -33.71
N LEU A 152 17.33 44.02 -33.44
CA LEU A 152 16.71 45.32 -33.74
C LEU A 152 17.35 46.46 -32.92
N ARG A 153 17.66 46.22 -31.64
CA ARG A 153 18.35 47.19 -30.77
C ARG A 153 19.79 47.44 -31.22
N ASN A 154 20.44 46.43 -31.80
CA ASN A 154 21.82 46.50 -32.29
C ASN A 154 21.93 47.02 -33.74
N ILE A 155 20.83 47.49 -34.36
CA ILE A 155 20.88 48.09 -35.70
C ILE A 155 21.68 49.40 -35.63
N PRO A 156 22.74 49.57 -36.44
CA PRO A 156 23.51 50.81 -36.46
C PRO A 156 22.67 52.01 -36.89
N GLU A 157 22.89 53.16 -36.25
CA GLU A 157 22.11 54.39 -36.48
C GLU A 157 22.12 54.86 -37.94
N PHE A 158 23.24 54.67 -38.66
CA PHE A 158 23.36 55.10 -40.07
C PHE A 158 22.36 54.42 -41.01
N ILE A 159 21.81 53.25 -40.63
CA ILE A 159 20.75 52.59 -41.39
C ILE A 159 19.44 53.40 -41.31
N HIS A 160 19.18 54.05 -40.18
CA HIS A 160 18.02 54.93 -39.98
C HIS A 160 18.18 56.30 -40.69
N VAL A 161 19.42 56.78 -40.84
CA VAL A 161 19.72 58.08 -41.48
C VAL A 161 19.39 58.12 -42.98
N ARG A 162 19.35 56.96 -43.67
CA ARG A 162 19.03 56.89 -45.11
C ARG A 162 17.62 57.39 -45.46
N GLY A 163 16.67 57.31 -44.52
CA GLY A 163 15.32 57.87 -44.69
C GLY A 163 15.30 59.39 -44.56
N SER A 164 16.03 59.92 -43.57
CA SER A 164 16.13 61.36 -43.30
C SER A 164 16.76 62.14 -44.45
N LEU A 165 17.81 61.59 -45.07
CA LEU A 165 18.49 62.25 -46.19
C LEU A 165 17.61 62.35 -47.45
N LYS A 166 16.69 61.40 -47.68
CA LYS A 166 15.75 61.45 -48.82
C LYS A 166 14.67 62.50 -48.67
N HIS A 167 14.28 62.84 -47.43
CA HIS A 167 13.25 63.82 -47.15
C HIS A 167 13.73 65.28 -47.33
N VAL A 168 15.03 65.53 -47.13
CA VAL A 168 15.61 66.88 -47.26
C VAL A 168 15.82 67.28 -48.73
N GLN A 169 16.06 66.32 -49.63
CA GLN A 169 16.28 66.61 -51.06
C GLN A 169 15.03 67.14 -51.79
N THR A 170 13.82 66.88 -51.28
CA THR A 170 12.57 67.38 -51.86
C THR A 170 12.09 68.70 -51.23
N SER A 171 12.74 69.18 -50.16
CA SER A 171 12.41 70.46 -49.50
C SER A 171 13.33 71.62 -49.90
N SER A 172 14.29 71.38 -50.80
CA SER A 172 15.08 72.43 -51.46
C SER A 172 14.57 72.63 -52.88
N SER A 173 13.49 73.38 -53.04
CA SER A 173 13.06 74.03 -54.29
C SER A 173 12.45 75.38 -53.96
#